data_AF-A0A957LB44-F1
#
_entry.id   AF-A0A957LB44-F1
#
_cell.length_a   1.000
_cell.length_b   1.000
_cell.length_c   1.000
_cell.angle_alpha   90.00
_cell.angle_beta   90.00
_cell.angle_gamma   90.00
#
_symmetry.space_group_name_H-M   'P 1'
#
loop_
_entity.id
_entity.type
_entity.pdbx_description
1 polymer ?
#
loop_
_entity_poly.entity_id
_entity_poly.type
_entity_poly.pdbx_seq_one_letter_code
_entity_poly.pdbx_strand_id
1 'polypeptide(L)'
;MIKDRFILTALCLLLCTLLGACTSTTTVEPTAAPLPANTPEPSPTATQPPPTDAPTLVPSPTAVPEVVYEVGPVLASVITGDCIDACIGHVAGAYPSIVLYADGRVVTNDFENLYQGQLSNEQLCQFLGTAAETGFFEFDTAAYDQKNQAFGRLAAIYNIALTDGTRSQSVSLHGPNDYMPGGSLEGEIDVTAISNTLTLINQYRPLATAPYQPERIAVIMAQTDDQFYTGGIPIESFGEWPLTAVPLVDLFANAAVKAYGDREAILTGAEAQAVYELFGQPQNQFNSRLYSENGVSYGVSIVPLFPYQASAGEVGRTIILPAAEMAQPAQIVCPAP
;
A
#
# COMPACT_ATOMS: atom_id res chain seq x y z
N MET A 1 6.30 48.23 4.39
CA MET A 1 6.26 46.83 3.88
C MET A 1 5.17 45.95 4.49
N ILE A 2 4.56 46.28 5.65
CA ILE A 2 3.45 45.48 6.23
C ILE A 2 2.06 45.88 5.67
N LYS A 3 1.90 47.11 5.15
CA LYS A 3 0.62 47.60 4.63
C LYS A 3 0.21 47.02 3.26
N ASP A 4 1.17 46.61 2.43
CA ASP A 4 0.88 46.15 1.07
C ASP A 4 0.46 44.67 1.00
N ARG A 5 0.76 43.88 2.04
CA ARG A 5 0.36 42.46 2.11
C ARG A 5 -1.11 42.26 2.50
N PHE A 6 -1.69 43.19 3.27
CA PHE A 6 -3.11 43.11 3.66
C PHE A 6 -4.08 43.40 2.50
N ILE A 7 -3.66 44.21 1.53
CA ILE A 7 -4.51 44.56 0.38
C ILE A 7 -4.61 43.37 -0.59
N LEU A 8 -3.55 42.57 -0.73
CA LEU A 8 -3.56 41.40 -1.62
C LEU A 8 -4.44 40.26 -1.05
N THR A 9 -4.39 40.01 0.25
CA THR A 9 -5.18 38.94 0.89
C THR A 9 -6.68 39.27 0.89
N ALA A 10 -7.05 40.55 1.10
CA ALA A 10 -8.45 40.98 1.04
C ALA A 10 -9.03 40.91 -0.39
N LEU A 11 -8.21 41.17 -1.42
CA LEU A 11 -8.65 41.10 -2.82
C LEU A 11 -8.90 39.65 -3.28
N CYS A 12 -8.08 38.68 -2.83
CA CYS A 12 -8.29 37.25 -3.12
C CYS A 12 -9.57 36.69 -2.48
N LEU A 13 -9.87 37.05 -1.23
CA LEU A 13 -11.10 36.62 -0.56
C LEU A 13 -12.37 37.19 -1.21
N LEU A 14 -12.32 38.41 -1.76
CA LEU A 14 -13.45 39.00 -2.48
C LEU A 14 -13.66 38.36 -3.86
N LEU A 15 -12.60 37.87 -4.51
CA LEU A 15 -12.70 37.21 -5.82
C LEU A 15 -13.28 35.80 -5.70
N CYS A 16 -12.98 35.06 -4.62
CA CYS A 16 -13.53 33.71 -4.39
C CYS A 16 -15.04 33.69 -4.10
N THR A 17 -15.61 34.76 -3.53
CA THR A 17 -17.06 34.82 -3.24
C THR A 17 -17.92 35.14 -4.46
N LEU A 18 -17.33 35.69 -5.53
CA LEU A 18 -18.06 36.06 -6.76
C LEU A 18 -18.21 34.92 -7.79
N LEU A 19 -17.50 33.79 -7.62
CA LEU A 19 -17.59 32.63 -8.53
C LEU A 19 -18.51 31.49 -8.04
N GLY A 20 -19.16 31.63 -6.89
CA GLY A 20 -19.96 30.58 -6.25
C GLY A 20 -21.45 30.51 -6.62
N ALA A 21 -21.89 31.19 -7.70
CA ALA A 21 -23.31 31.26 -8.07
C ALA A 21 -23.58 30.69 -9.46
N CYS A 22 -23.45 29.37 -9.65
CA CYS A 22 -23.99 28.70 -10.83
C CYS A 22 -24.63 27.34 -10.49
N THR A 23 -25.96 27.40 -10.36
CA THR A 23 -26.97 26.52 -10.96
C THR A 23 -26.93 25.02 -10.66
N SER A 24 -27.67 24.63 -9.62
CA SER A 24 -28.29 23.30 -9.52
C SER A 24 -29.45 23.20 -10.52
N THR A 25 -29.22 22.58 -11.67
CA THR A 25 -30.29 22.26 -12.63
C THR A 25 -30.87 20.89 -12.25
N THR A 26 -32.03 20.89 -11.60
CA THR A 26 -32.87 19.71 -11.38
C THR A 26 -33.38 19.20 -12.72
N THR A 27 -32.81 18.10 -13.21
CA THR A 27 -33.35 17.36 -14.36
C THR A 27 -34.54 16.54 -13.89
N VAL A 28 -35.73 16.92 -14.34
CA VAL A 28 -36.98 16.18 -14.10
C VAL A 28 -36.97 14.92 -14.97
N GLU A 29 -37.08 13.76 -14.31
CA GLU A 29 -37.25 12.46 -14.96
C GLU A 29 -38.63 12.39 -15.64
N PRO A 30 -38.71 12.02 -16.94
CA PRO A 30 -39.99 11.92 -17.62
C PRO A 30 -40.74 10.66 -17.18
N THR A 31 -41.85 10.87 -16.48
CA THR A 31 -42.87 9.85 -16.20
C THR A 31 -43.42 9.27 -17.50
N ALA A 32 -43.15 8.00 -17.77
CA ALA A 32 -43.70 7.27 -18.90
C ALA A 32 -45.23 7.15 -18.79
N ALA A 33 -45.93 7.52 -19.86
CA ALA A 33 -47.37 7.39 -20.01
C ALA A 33 -47.79 5.91 -20.19
N PRO A 34 -49.01 5.53 -19.77
CA PRO A 34 -49.51 4.18 -19.97
C PRO A 34 -49.80 3.92 -21.46
N LEU A 35 -49.31 2.79 -21.97
CA LEU A 35 -49.59 2.33 -23.33
C LEU A 35 -51.09 2.03 -23.53
N PRO A 36 -51.64 2.30 -24.73
CA PRO A 36 -53.01 1.97 -25.08
C PRO A 36 -53.25 0.46 -25.19
N ALA A 37 -54.50 0.08 -24.90
CA ALA A 37 -55.01 -1.28 -24.82
C ALA A 37 -54.96 -2.04 -26.17
N ASN A 38 -54.68 -3.34 -26.05
CA ASN A 38 -54.60 -4.32 -27.12
C ASN A 38 -55.87 -4.40 -27.97
N THR A 39 -55.73 -4.21 -29.28
CA THR A 39 -56.69 -4.66 -30.29
C THR A 39 -56.54 -6.18 -30.49
N PRO A 40 -57.62 -6.98 -30.46
CA PRO A 40 -57.54 -8.39 -30.77
C PRO A 40 -57.26 -8.60 -32.27
N GLU A 41 -56.12 -9.21 -32.56
CA GLU A 41 -55.70 -9.60 -33.90
C GLU A 41 -56.42 -10.91 -34.32
N PRO A 42 -56.82 -11.08 -35.60
CA PRO A 42 -57.47 -12.30 -36.06
C PRO A 42 -56.56 -13.54 -35.90
N SER A 43 -57.16 -14.59 -35.34
CA SER A 43 -56.54 -15.89 -35.10
C SER A 43 -55.96 -16.48 -36.41
N PRO A 44 -54.65 -16.76 -36.48
CA PRO A 44 -54.06 -17.40 -37.64
C PRO A 44 -54.54 -18.86 -37.74
N THR A 45 -54.98 -19.23 -38.94
CA THR A 45 -55.25 -20.62 -39.33
C THR A 45 -54.03 -21.49 -39.05
N ALA A 46 -54.25 -22.58 -38.31
CA ALA A 46 -53.23 -23.55 -37.92
C ALA A 46 -52.46 -24.06 -39.14
N THR A 47 -51.26 -23.51 -39.35
CA THR A 47 -50.27 -24.08 -40.26
C THR A 47 -49.51 -25.13 -39.46
N GLN A 48 -49.46 -26.34 -40.00
CA GLN A 48 -48.80 -27.50 -39.41
C GLN A 48 -47.34 -27.14 -39.08
N PRO A 49 -46.86 -27.41 -37.85
CA PRO A 49 -45.50 -27.06 -37.49
C PRO A 49 -44.52 -27.80 -38.41
N PRO A 50 -43.47 -27.11 -38.92
CA PRO A 50 -42.39 -27.80 -39.61
C PRO A 50 -41.81 -28.89 -38.69
N PRO A 51 -41.26 -29.98 -39.26
CA PRO A 51 -40.68 -31.06 -38.47
C PRO A 51 -39.71 -30.46 -37.46
N THR A 52 -39.94 -30.76 -36.17
CA THR A 52 -39.09 -30.34 -35.07
C THR A 52 -37.68 -30.88 -35.34
N ASP A 53 -36.75 -29.99 -35.66
CA ASP A 53 -35.35 -30.35 -35.77
C ASP A 53 -34.93 -31.07 -34.48
N ALA A 54 -34.35 -32.26 -34.64
CA ALA A 54 -33.82 -33.02 -33.52
C ALA A 54 -32.89 -32.10 -32.70
N PRO A 55 -32.94 -32.13 -31.36
CA PRO A 55 -32.09 -31.27 -30.54
C PRO A 55 -30.64 -31.48 -30.92
N THR A 56 -30.05 -30.49 -31.60
CA THR A 56 -28.62 -30.45 -31.85
C THR A 56 -27.97 -30.42 -30.48
N LEU A 57 -27.31 -31.52 -30.10
CA LEU A 57 -26.50 -31.59 -28.90
C LEU A 57 -25.42 -30.52 -29.03
N VAL A 58 -25.64 -29.36 -28.39
CA VAL A 58 -24.59 -28.35 -28.22
C VAL A 58 -23.53 -29.04 -27.38
N PRO A 59 -22.31 -29.26 -27.88
CA PRO A 59 -21.26 -29.85 -27.08
C PRO A 59 -21.11 -28.98 -25.84
N SER A 60 -21.26 -29.61 -24.65
CA SER A 60 -20.99 -28.93 -23.39
C SER A 60 -19.56 -28.40 -23.47
N PRO A 61 -19.31 -27.13 -23.14
CA PRO A 61 -17.96 -26.59 -23.14
C PRO A 61 -17.09 -27.51 -22.27
N THR A 62 -16.01 -28.01 -22.85
CA THR A 62 -15.01 -28.78 -22.12
C THR A 62 -14.49 -27.87 -21.01
N ALA A 63 -14.62 -28.30 -19.76
CA ALA A 63 -14.12 -27.52 -18.63
C ALA A 63 -12.62 -27.26 -18.84
N VAL A 64 -12.23 -25.98 -18.83
CA VAL A 64 -10.83 -25.59 -18.84
C VAL A 64 -10.24 -26.08 -17.51
N PRO A 65 -9.13 -26.83 -17.51
CA PRO A 65 -8.51 -27.25 -16.27
C PRO A 65 -8.18 -26.03 -15.40
N GLU A 66 -8.35 -26.16 -14.09
CA GLU A 66 -8.03 -25.10 -13.13
C GLU A 66 -6.76 -25.45 -12.36
N VAL A 67 -5.96 -24.43 -12.06
CA VAL A 67 -4.78 -24.50 -11.19
C VAL A 67 -5.14 -23.81 -9.88
N VAL A 68 -4.94 -24.51 -8.77
CA VAL A 68 -5.18 -23.97 -7.42
C VAL A 68 -3.82 -23.64 -6.79
N TYR A 69 -3.63 -22.38 -6.45
CA TYR A 69 -2.47 -21.90 -5.72
C TYR A 69 -2.82 -21.77 -4.24
N GLU A 70 -2.06 -22.46 -3.39
CA GLU A 70 -2.11 -22.32 -1.92
C GLU A 70 -1.09 -21.26 -1.51
N VAL A 71 -1.55 -20.03 -1.26
CA VAL A 71 -0.67 -18.89 -1.02
C VAL A 71 -0.78 -18.38 0.41
N GLY A 72 0.31 -17.79 0.90
CA GLY A 72 0.25 -16.93 2.07
C GLY A 72 -0.55 -15.65 1.78
N PRO A 73 -0.98 -14.91 2.82
CA PRO A 73 -1.77 -13.69 2.63
C PRO A 73 -1.03 -12.56 1.91
N VAL A 74 0.31 -12.57 1.88
CA VAL A 74 1.14 -11.62 1.15
C VAL A 74 1.80 -12.34 -0.02
N LEU A 75 1.50 -11.91 -1.24
CA LEU A 75 2.04 -12.47 -2.49
C LEU A 75 3.37 -11.83 -2.87
N ALA A 76 3.46 -10.52 -2.69
CA ALA A 76 4.66 -9.76 -3.00
C ALA A 76 4.81 -8.56 -2.09
N SER A 77 6.06 -8.25 -1.76
CA SER A 77 6.40 -6.99 -1.10
C SER A 77 7.73 -6.48 -1.63
N VAL A 78 7.77 -5.19 -1.96
CA VAL A 78 9.02 -4.48 -2.23
C VAL A 78 9.16 -3.37 -1.22
N ILE A 79 10.18 -3.46 -0.37
CA ILE A 79 10.51 -2.42 0.62
C ILE A 79 11.71 -1.65 0.10
N THR A 80 11.61 -0.32 0.08
CA THR A 80 12.68 0.58 -0.35
C THR A 80 12.98 1.54 0.79
N GLY A 81 14.17 1.46 1.37
CA GLY A 81 14.59 2.29 2.50
C GLY A 81 15.98 2.85 2.27
N ASP A 82 16.15 4.17 2.33
CA ASP A 82 17.45 4.79 2.20
C ASP A 82 18.32 4.50 3.44
N CYS A 83 19.60 4.11 3.29
CA CYS A 83 20.45 3.80 4.46
C CYS A 83 20.63 5.03 5.34
N ILE A 84 20.57 6.26 4.80
CA ILE A 84 20.75 7.47 5.61
C ILE A 84 19.80 7.48 6.82
N ASP A 85 18.59 6.92 6.67
CA ASP A 85 17.56 6.98 7.69
C ASP A 85 17.62 5.77 8.65
N ALA A 86 17.85 4.56 8.14
CA ALA A 86 17.98 3.35 8.95
C ALA A 86 19.32 3.26 9.72
N CYS A 87 20.36 3.94 9.23
CA CYS A 87 21.71 3.88 9.77
C CYS A 87 21.91 4.86 10.97
N ILE A 88 20.99 5.81 11.20
CA ILE A 88 21.07 6.81 12.31
C ILE A 88 20.19 6.43 13.53
N GLY A 89 19.68 5.19 13.59
CA GLY A 89 19.00 4.69 14.79
C GLY A 89 17.62 5.28 15.05
N HIS A 90 17.07 6.05 14.12
CA HIS A 90 15.67 6.48 14.17
C HIS A 90 14.79 5.49 13.41
N VAL A 91 13.71 5.07 14.04
CA VAL A 91 12.75 4.04 13.60
C VAL A 91 11.82 4.57 12.49
N ALA A 92 12.25 5.57 11.71
CA ALA A 92 11.51 6.08 10.57
C ALA A 92 11.54 5.01 9.47
N GLY A 93 10.45 4.25 9.40
CA GLY A 93 10.34 3.04 8.60
C GLY A 93 10.36 3.32 7.10
N ALA A 94 11.11 2.50 6.38
CA ALA A 94 11.02 2.39 4.94
C ALA A 94 9.62 1.91 4.56
N TYR A 95 8.79 2.77 3.98
CA TYR A 95 7.50 2.32 3.48
C TYR A 95 7.70 1.37 2.31
N PRO A 96 6.92 0.28 2.22
CA PRO A 96 6.93 -0.58 1.05
C PRO A 96 6.56 0.24 -0.18
N SER A 97 7.36 0.10 -1.21
CA SER A 97 7.01 0.58 -2.54
C SER A 97 5.76 -0.11 -3.07
N ILE A 98 5.56 -1.38 -2.71
CA ILE A 98 4.35 -2.13 -2.98
C ILE A 98 4.18 -3.28 -1.99
N VAL A 99 2.94 -3.59 -1.65
CA VAL A 99 2.51 -4.84 -1.00
C VAL A 99 1.30 -5.36 -1.74
N LEU A 100 1.35 -6.61 -2.20
CA LEU A 100 0.25 -7.30 -2.85
C LEU A 100 -0.23 -8.44 -1.97
N TYR A 101 -1.53 -8.49 -1.69
CA TYR A 101 -2.17 -9.50 -0.87
C TYR A 101 -2.88 -10.55 -1.73
N ALA A 102 -3.06 -11.75 -1.17
CA ALA A 102 -3.75 -12.85 -1.84
C ALA A 102 -5.24 -12.59 -2.10
N ASP A 103 -5.85 -11.68 -1.33
CA ASP A 103 -7.23 -11.21 -1.55
C ASP A 103 -7.32 -10.14 -2.66
N GLY A 104 -6.21 -9.80 -3.32
CA GLY A 104 -6.14 -8.82 -4.38
C GLY A 104 -5.97 -7.38 -3.91
N ARG A 105 -5.96 -7.10 -2.61
CA ARG A 105 -5.59 -5.77 -2.14
C ARG A 105 -4.16 -5.47 -2.57
N VAL A 106 -3.92 -4.24 -2.99
CA VAL A 106 -2.59 -3.73 -3.29
C VAL A 106 -2.39 -2.41 -2.56
N VAL A 107 -1.23 -2.23 -1.95
CA VAL A 107 -0.81 -0.96 -1.35
C VAL A 107 0.47 -0.52 -2.01
N THR A 108 0.56 0.73 -2.45
CA THR A 108 1.73 1.28 -3.16
C THR A 108 2.16 2.59 -2.53
N ASN A 109 3.40 2.98 -2.81
CA ASN A 109 3.96 4.27 -2.41
C ASN A 109 4.45 5.04 -3.65
N ASP A 110 4.11 6.32 -3.76
CA ASP A 110 4.64 7.24 -4.78
C ASP A 110 5.79 8.14 -4.26
N PHE A 111 6.45 7.70 -3.19
CA PHE A 111 7.44 8.39 -2.35
C PHE A 111 6.83 9.35 -1.32
N GLU A 112 5.70 9.97 -1.66
CA GLU A 112 5.04 10.90 -0.76
C GLU A 112 3.87 10.23 -0.06
N ASN A 113 3.02 9.51 -0.76
CA ASN A 113 1.75 9.04 -0.25
C ASN A 113 1.59 7.54 -0.43
N LEU A 114 0.85 6.94 0.50
CA LEU A 114 0.40 5.57 0.40
C LEU A 114 -0.96 5.51 -0.29
N TYR A 115 -1.09 4.62 -1.26
CA TYR A 115 -2.33 4.36 -1.99
C TYR A 115 -2.73 2.91 -1.86
N GLN A 116 -4.03 2.65 -1.97
CA GLN A 116 -4.60 1.33 -2.03
C GLN A 116 -5.44 1.11 -3.28
N GLY A 117 -5.50 -0.15 -3.71
CA GLY A 117 -6.31 -0.62 -4.81
C GLY A 117 -6.75 -2.06 -4.61
N GLN A 118 -7.47 -2.59 -5.60
CA GLN A 118 -7.98 -3.95 -5.62
C GLN A 118 -7.78 -4.55 -7.00
N LEU A 119 -7.12 -5.72 -7.05
CA LEU A 119 -6.96 -6.53 -8.25
C LEU A 119 -8.15 -7.49 -8.39
N SER A 120 -8.51 -7.78 -9.63
CA SER A 120 -9.41 -8.89 -9.96
C SER A 120 -8.69 -10.23 -9.81
N ASN A 121 -9.45 -11.33 -9.70
CA ASN A 121 -8.87 -12.67 -9.70
C ASN A 121 -8.06 -12.95 -10.99
N GLU A 122 -8.52 -12.45 -12.14
CA GLU A 122 -7.79 -12.56 -13.41
C GLU A 122 -6.42 -11.87 -13.34
N GLN A 123 -6.35 -10.67 -12.76
CA GLN A 123 -5.09 -9.93 -12.57
C GLN A 123 -4.15 -10.63 -11.58
N LEU A 124 -4.70 -11.25 -10.53
CA LEU A 124 -3.92 -12.09 -9.61
C LEU A 124 -3.36 -13.33 -10.30
N CYS A 125 -4.18 -14.02 -11.10
CA CYS A 125 -3.71 -15.17 -11.87
C CYS A 125 -2.65 -14.80 -12.89
N GLN A 126 -2.81 -13.67 -13.57
CA GLN A 126 -1.77 -13.12 -14.45
C GLN A 126 -0.49 -12.81 -13.66
N PHE A 127 -0.61 -12.18 -12.48
CA PHE A 127 0.54 -11.90 -11.62
C PHE A 127 1.30 -13.18 -11.26
N LEU A 128 0.61 -14.21 -10.77
CA LEU A 128 1.22 -15.48 -10.36
C LEU A 128 1.87 -16.21 -11.55
N GLY A 129 1.20 -16.21 -12.71
CA GLY A 129 1.74 -16.78 -13.94
C GLY A 129 3.02 -16.06 -14.39
N THR A 130 2.99 -14.73 -14.49
CA THR A 130 4.16 -13.95 -14.92
C THR A 130 5.28 -13.97 -13.87
N ALA A 131 4.96 -14.01 -12.57
CA ALA A 131 5.93 -14.15 -11.49
C ALA A 131 6.78 -15.42 -11.65
N ALA A 132 6.15 -16.54 -12.06
CA ALA A 132 6.86 -17.79 -12.32
C ALA A 132 7.83 -17.70 -13.52
N GLU A 133 7.57 -16.78 -14.45
CA GLU A 133 8.36 -16.59 -15.69
C GLU A 133 9.50 -15.58 -15.53
N THR A 134 9.54 -14.79 -14.45
CA THR A 134 10.61 -13.79 -14.27
C THR A 134 11.98 -14.42 -14.03
N GLY A 135 12.04 -15.68 -13.59
CA GLY A 135 13.25 -16.35 -13.13
C GLY A 135 13.66 -15.99 -11.70
N PHE A 136 12.81 -15.25 -10.96
CA PHE A 136 13.13 -14.81 -9.61
C PHE A 136 13.25 -15.93 -8.60
N PHE A 137 12.49 -17.02 -8.76
CA PHE A 137 12.53 -18.15 -7.85
C PHE A 137 13.79 -19.02 -8.04
N GLU A 138 14.46 -18.89 -9.18
CA GLU A 138 15.70 -19.58 -9.53
C GLU A 138 16.94 -18.72 -9.25
N PHE A 139 16.76 -17.45 -8.88
CA PHE A 139 17.86 -16.52 -8.64
C PHE A 139 18.71 -16.98 -7.44
N ASP A 140 20.03 -17.08 -7.63
CA ASP A 140 20.96 -17.52 -6.59
C ASP A 140 21.27 -16.39 -5.60
N THR A 141 20.46 -16.34 -4.54
CA THR A 141 20.59 -15.35 -3.47
C THR A 141 21.91 -15.47 -2.70
N ALA A 142 22.47 -16.69 -2.60
CA ALA A 142 23.71 -16.93 -1.87
C ALA A 142 24.93 -16.40 -2.64
N ALA A 143 24.98 -16.64 -3.96
CA ALA A 143 26.00 -16.05 -4.82
C ALA A 143 25.93 -14.51 -4.79
N TYR A 144 24.71 -13.97 -4.78
CA TYR A 144 24.48 -12.54 -4.60
C TYR A 144 25.05 -12.04 -3.27
N ASP A 145 24.66 -12.64 -2.15
CA ASP A 145 25.07 -12.21 -0.82
C ASP A 145 26.59 -12.26 -0.66
N GLN A 146 27.24 -13.31 -1.16
CA GLN A 146 28.69 -13.46 -1.14
C GLN A 146 29.39 -12.32 -1.89
N LYS A 147 28.92 -12.00 -3.10
CA LYS A 147 29.47 -10.92 -3.91
C LYS A 147 29.25 -9.58 -3.25
N ASN A 148 28.03 -9.33 -2.78
CA ASN A 148 27.66 -8.09 -2.13
C ASN A 148 28.47 -7.82 -0.84
N GLN A 149 28.73 -8.84 -0.01
CA GLN A 149 29.60 -8.72 1.17
C GLN A 149 31.02 -8.24 0.81
N ALA A 150 31.54 -8.58 -0.37
CA ALA A 150 32.88 -8.17 -0.81
C ALA A 150 33.00 -6.65 -1.05
N PHE A 151 31.89 -5.93 -1.24
CA PHE A 151 31.91 -4.48 -1.49
C PHE A 151 31.97 -3.64 -0.21
N GLY A 152 31.93 -4.25 0.98
CA GLY A 152 32.09 -3.55 2.27
C GLY A 152 31.05 -2.46 2.55
N ARG A 153 29.89 -2.50 1.87
CA ARG A 153 28.84 -1.48 1.98
C ARG A 153 27.91 -1.75 3.16
N LEU A 154 27.40 -0.68 3.75
CA LEU A 154 26.48 -0.72 4.88
C LEU A 154 25.03 -0.91 4.39
N ALA A 155 24.38 -1.96 4.90
CA ALA A 155 22.95 -2.31 4.87
C ALA A 155 22.22 -2.40 3.50
N ALA A 156 21.40 -3.46 3.35
CA ALA A 156 20.45 -3.60 2.25
C ALA A 156 19.39 -2.49 2.31
N ILE A 157 19.12 -1.88 1.16
CA ILE A 157 18.24 -0.70 0.95
C ILE A 157 16.91 -1.15 0.29
N TYR A 158 16.90 -2.33 -0.32
CA TYR A 158 15.77 -2.86 -1.08
C TYR A 158 15.51 -4.29 -0.63
N ASN A 159 14.27 -4.67 -0.32
CA ASN A 159 13.90 -6.07 -0.09
C ASN A 159 12.80 -6.45 -1.06
N ILE A 160 13.01 -7.48 -1.85
CA ILE A 160 12.00 -8.06 -2.74
C ILE A 160 11.64 -9.42 -2.16
N ALA A 161 10.37 -9.63 -1.83
CA ALA A 161 9.83 -10.94 -1.50
C ALA A 161 8.68 -11.27 -2.44
N LEU A 162 8.66 -12.51 -2.94
CA LEU A 162 7.68 -13.00 -3.90
C LEU A 162 7.31 -14.44 -3.57
N THR A 163 6.05 -14.81 -3.77
CA THR A 163 5.58 -16.19 -3.75
C THR A 163 4.59 -16.46 -4.88
N ASP A 164 4.64 -17.66 -5.45
CA ASP A 164 3.62 -18.18 -6.37
C ASP A 164 2.72 -19.24 -5.69
N GLY A 165 2.83 -19.40 -4.37
CA GLY A 165 2.14 -20.42 -3.58
C GLY A 165 2.90 -21.75 -3.44
N THR A 166 3.71 -22.12 -4.44
CA THR A 166 4.56 -23.33 -4.36
C THR A 166 6.00 -23.00 -4.00
N ARG A 167 6.46 -21.83 -4.44
CA ARG A 167 7.79 -21.29 -4.24
C ARG A 167 7.68 -19.96 -3.52
N SER A 168 8.68 -19.64 -2.70
CA SER A 168 8.84 -18.34 -2.09
C SER A 168 10.32 -18.00 -2.07
N GLN A 169 10.63 -16.76 -2.44
CA GLN A 169 11.99 -16.25 -2.42
C GLN A 169 11.99 -14.81 -1.91
N SER A 170 13.04 -14.44 -1.18
CA SER A 170 13.32 -13.07 -0.81
C SER A 170 14.78 -12.72 -1.06
N VAL A 171 15.02 -11.49 -1.51
CA VAL A 171 16.36 -10.95 -1.78
C VAL A 171 16.48 -9.56 -1.18
N SER A 172 17.55 -9.34 -0.43
CA SER A 172 17.92 -8.05 0.17
C SER A 172 19.02 -7.40 -0.67
N LEU A 173 18.68 -6.31 -1.36
CA LEU A 173 19.50 -5.61 -2.33
C LEU A 173 20.04 -4.28 -1.76
N HIS A 174 21.29 -3.90 -2.04
CA HIS A 174 21.85 -2.61 -1.61
C HIS A 174 21.40 -1.39 -2.42
N GLY A 175 20.86 -1.55 -3.62
CA GLY A 175 20.30 -0.45 -4.39
C GLY A 175 20.18 -0.78 -5.87
N PRO A 176 19.10 -0.37 -6.57
CA PRO A 176 18.87 -0.67 -7.98
C PRO A 176 20.00 -0.16 -8.88
N ASN A 177 20.67 0.91 -8.44
CA ASN A 177 21.80 1.52 -9.17
C ASN A 177 23.01 0.60 -9.30
N ASP A 178 23.19 -0.37 -8.39
CA ASP A 178 24.31 -1.32 -8.50
C ASP A 178 24.09 -2.36 -9.62
N TYR A 179 22.87 -2.45 -10.15
CA TYR A 179 22.45 -3.44 -11.16
C TYR A 179 22.13 -2.82 -12.51
N MET A 180 22.15 -1.49 -12.61
CA MET A 180 22.00 -0.81 -13.90
C MET A 180 23.30 -0.93 -14.71
N PRO A 181 23.25 -0.80 -16.05
CA PRO A 181 24.46 -0.69 -16.86
C PRO A 181 25.41 0.39 -16.31
N GLY A 182 26.69 0.03 -16.10
CA GLY A 182 27.71 0.83 -15.42
C GLY A 182 27.77 0.66 -13.89
N GLY A 183 26.91 -0.19 -13.32
CA GLY A 183 26.85 -0.50 -11.88
C GLY A 183 28.01 -1.38 -11.41
N SER A 184 28.27 -1.37 -10.10
CA SER A 184 29.41 -2.07 -9.49
C SER A 184 29.33 -3.61 -9.56
N LEU A 185 28.14 -4.16 -9.85
CA LEU A 185 27.89 -5.59 -9.98
C LEU A 185 27.59 -6.02 -11.43
N GLU A 186 27.73 -5.10 -12.39
CA GLU A 186 27.48 -5.41 -13.81
C GLU A 186 28.43 -6.51 -14.30
N GLY A 187 27.85 -7.60 -14.84
CA GLY A 187 28.60 -8.74 -15.37
C GLY A 187 29.13 -9.72 -14.32
N GLU A 188 28.99 -9.44 -13.03
CA GLU A 188 29.36 -10.36 -11.95
C GLU A 188 28.20 -11.26 -11.51
N ILE A 189 26.96 -10.76 -11.61
CA ILE A 189 25.73 -11.44 -11.25
C ILE A 189 24.72 -11.22 -12.38
N ASP A 190 24.02 -12.28 -12.77
CA ASP A 190 22.87 -12.15 -13.67
C ASP A 190 21.68 -11.53 -12.93
N VAL A 191 21.45 -10.25 -13.16
CA VAL A 191 20.37 -9.47 -12.54
C VAL A 191 19.08 -9.45 -13.37
N THR A 192 19.02 -10.21 -14.46
CA THR A 192 17.85 -10.26 -15.36
C THR A 192 16.58 -10.63 -14.60
N ALA A 193 16.67 -11.63 -13.71
CA ALA A 193 15.54 -12.05 -12.89
C ALA A 193 15.03 -10.94 -11.95
N ILE A 194 15.94 -10.18 -11.33
CA ILE A 194 15.61 -9.04 -10.47
C ILE A 194 14.95 -7.93 -11.28
N SER A 195 15.52 -7.57 -12.43
CA SER A 195 15.00 -6.52 -13.32
C SER A 195 13.60 -6.84 -13.85
N ASN A 196 13.38 -8.09 -14.31
CA ASN A 196 12.08 -8.55 -14.77
C ASN A 196 11.04 -8.51 -13.65
N THR A 197 11.43 -8.91 -12.44
CA THR A 197 10.55 -8.89 -11.26
C THR A 197 10.17 -7.48 -10.84
N LEU A 198 11.12 -6.56 -10.82
CA LEU A 198 10.83 -5.14 -10.55
C LEU A 198 9.94 -4.54 -11.62
N THR A 199 10.16 -4.88 -12.89
CA THR A 199 9.29 -4.47 -14.00
C THR A 199 7.86 -4.97 -13.81
N LEU A 200 7.68 -6.27 -13.53
CA LEU A 200 6.39 -6.88 -13.24
C LEU A 200 5.68 -6.14 -12.11
N ILE A 201 6.37 -5.99 -10.97
CA ILE A 201 5.81 -5.37 -9.77
C ILE A 201 5.40 -3.92 -10.03
N ASN A 202 6.19 -3.16 -10.79
CA ASN A 202 5.90 -1.77 -11.11
C ASN A 202 4.66 -1.59 -12.01
N GLN A 203 4.26 -2.60 -12.78
CA GLN A 203 3.04 -2.54 -13.61
C GLN A 203 1.75 -2.44 -12.80
N TYR A 204 1.77 -2.85 -11.52
CA TYR A 204 0.59 -2.83 -10.65
C TYR A 204 0.42 -1.53 -9.86
N ARG A 205 1.43 -0.65 -9.85
CA ARG A 205 1.33 0.65 -9.15
C ARG A 205 0.13 1.51 -9.58
N PRO A 206 -0.18 1.64 -10.89
CA PRO A 206 -1.28 2.50 -11.34
C PRO A 206 -2.68 2.06 -10.90
N LEU A 207 -2.84 0.85 -10.37
CA LEU A 207 -4.13 0.32 -9.92
C LEU A 207 -4.50 0.80 -8.52
N ALA A 208 -3.53 1.24 -7.73
CA ALA A 208 -3.77 1.86 -6.43
C ALA A 208 -4.07 3.35 -6.63
N THR A 209 -5.35 3.71 -6.48
CA THR A 209 -5.84 5.06 -6.81
C THR A 209 -6.46 5.78 -5.62
N ALA A 210 -6.83 5.05 -4.56
CA ALA A 210 -7.41 5.63 -3.35
C ALA A 210 -6.31 5.87 -2.30
N PRO A 211 -6.34 6.98 -1.55
CA PRO A 211 -5.47 7.17 -0.39
C PRO A 211 -5.57 5.99 0.58
N TYR A 212 -4.44 5.44 1.04
CA TYR A 212 -4.42 4.36 2.01
C TYR A 212 -4.95 4.84 3.37
N GLN A 213 -5.87 4.06 3.93
CA GLN A 213 -6.48 4.30 5.23
C GLN A 213 -6.14 3.12 6.16
N PRO A 214 -5.11 3.24 7.01
CA PRO A 214 -4.70 2.15 7.88
C PRO A 214 -5.77 1.86 8.94
N GLU A 215 -6.09 0.57 9.12
CA GLU A 215 -6.94 0.11 10.23
C GLU A 215 -6.18 0.16 11.58
N ARG A 216 -4.85 0.14 11.50
CA ARG A 216 -3.92 0.10 12.64
C ARG A 216 -2.73 1.02 12.35
N ILE A 217 -2.30 1.74 13.38
CA ILE A 217 -1.06 2.53 13.31
C ILE A 217 -0.21 2.21 14.52
N ALA A 218 1.10 2.32 14.36
CA ALA A 218 2.02 2.42 15.48
C ALA A 218 2.31 3.90 15.74
N VAL A 219 2.22 4.30 17.00
CA VAL A 219 2.59 5.62 17.50
C VAL A 219 3.90 5.46 18.26
N ILE A 220 4.96 6.02 17.73
CA ILE A 220 6.30 6.01 18.31
C ILE A 220 6.50 7.33 19.06
N MET A 221 6.90 7.25 20.32
CA MET A 221 6.98 8.40 21.20
C MET A 221 8.29 8.42 21.99
N ALA A 222 8.83 9.61 22.17
CA ALA A 222 9.96 9.86 23.05
C ALA A 222 9.70 11.13 23.87
N GLN A 223 9.92 11.06 25.18
CA GLN A 223 9.87 12.24 26.03
C GLN A 223 11.13 13.09 25.78
N THR A 224 10.96 14.40 25.66
CA THR A 224 12.04 15.33 25.28
C THR A 224 11.95 16.65 26.07
N ASP A 225 13.06 17.37 26.15
CA ASP A 225 13.22 18.66 26.83
C ASP A 225 13.18 19.86 25.86
N ASP A 226 12.38 19.74 24.79
CA ASP A 226 12.14 20.70 23.69
C ASP A 226 13.17 20.73 22.55
N GLN A 227 14.25 19.92 22.61
CA GLN A 227 15.20 19.77 21.50
C GLN A 227 15.26 18.34 20.98
N PHE A 228 14.16 17.86 20.42
CA PHE A 228 14.19 16.60 19.69
C PHE A 228 14.74 16.82 18.28
N TYR A 229 15.86 16.15 17.99
CA TYR A 229 16.45 16.10 16.67
C TYR A 229 16.24 14.71 16.09
N THR A 230 15.62 14.64 14.92
CA THR A 230 15.66 13.42 14.10
C THR A 230 16.66 13.65 12.98
N GLY A 231 17.80 12.95 13.03
CA GLY A 231 18.84 13.10 12.00
C GLY A 231 19.41 14.53 11.90
N GLY A 232 19.40 15.30 12.99
CA GLY A 232 19.87 16.70 13.00
C GLY A 232 18.89 17.73 12.42
N ILE A 233 17.68 17.31 12.03
CA ILE A 233 16.61 18.20 11.59
C ILE A 233 15.75 18.57 12.83
N PRO A 234 15.56 19.87 13.13
CA PRO A 234 14.63 20.29 14.18
C PRO A 234 13.22 19.81 13.86
N ILE A 235 12.58 19.12 14.80
CA ILE A 235 11.16 18.78 14.67
C ILE A 235 10.32 20.06 14.86
N GLU A 236 9.34 20.26 13.98
CA GLU A 236 8.37 21.33 14.13
C GLU A 236 7.51 21.13 15.38
N SER A 237 7.33 22.21 16.16
CA SER A 237 6.42 22.22 17.31
C SER A 237 4.99 22.44 16.85
N PHE A 238 4.09 21.54 17.25
CA PHE A 238 2.65 21.58 16.94
C PHE A 238 1.79 22.01 18.13
N GLY A 239 2.40 22.29 19.28
CA GLY A 239 1.73 22.74 20.49
C GLY A 239 1.07 21.61 21.28
N GLU A 240 -0.06 21.91 21.93
CA GLU A 240 -0.76 20.95 22.79
C GLU A 240 -1.35 19.78 22.00
N TRP A 241 -1.27 18.57 22.57
CA TRP A 241 -1.88 17.37 22.00
C TRP A 241 -3.41 17.52 21.93
N PRO A 242 -4.03 17.44 20.73
CA PRO A 242 -5.44 17.82 20.58
C PRO A 242 -6.43 16.67 20.85
N LEU A 243 -5.97 15.43 20.98
CA LEU A 243 -6.84 14.25 21.04
C LEU A 243 -7.12 13.83 22.49
N THR A 244 -8.20 14.36 23.06
CA THR A 244 -8.61 14.06 24.45
C THR A 244 -9.05 12.61 24.68
N ALA A 245 -9.55 11.94 23.64
CA ALA A 245 -9.95 10.53 23.70
C ALA A 245 -8.75 9.57 23.74
N VAL A 246 -7.56 10.04 23.32
CA VAL A 246 -6.32 9.28 23.33
C VAL A 246 -5.23 10.15 23.98
N PRO A 247 -5.25 10.33 25.32
CA PRO A 247 -4.29 11.20 26.00
C PRO A 247 -2.87 10.72 25.77
N LEU A 248 -1.96 11.66 25.47
CA LEU A 248 -0.59 11.32 25.09
C LEU A 248 0.19 10.73 26.27
N VAL A 249 -0.06 11.23 27.48
CA VAL A 249 0.51 10.73 28.74
C VAL A 249 0.10 9.27 28.98
N ASP A 250 -1.15 8.91 28.70
CA ASP A 250 -1.66 7.55 28.88
C ASP A 250 -1.09 6.63 27.80
N LEU A 251 -1.02 7.11 26.56
CA LEU A 251 -0.42 6.37 25.45
C LEU A 251 1.04 6.05 25.75
N PHE A 252 1.82 7.04 26.20
CA PHE A 252 3.23 6.88 26.56
C PHE A 252 3.43 5.94 27.76
N ALA A 253 2.63 6.07 28.81
CA ALA A 253 2.74 5.24 30.01
C ALA A 253 2.49 3.75 29.71
N ASN A 254 1.55 3.44 28.82
CA ASN A 254 1.15 2.07 28.47
C ASN A 254 1.89 1.48 27.27
N ALA A 255 2.65 2.30 26.53
CA ALA A 255 3.40 1.88 25.36
C ALA A 255 4.58 0.92 25.70
N ALA A 256 4.87 0.02 24.76
CA ALA A 256 5.99 -0.90 24.85
C ALA A 256 7.32 -0.17 24.65
N VAL A 257 8.29 -0.39 25.53
CA VAL A 257 9.63 0.19 25.40
C VAL A 257 10.37 -0.47 24.23
N LYS A 258 10.93 0.34 23.34
CA LYS A 258 11.75 -0.07 22.19
C LYS A 258 13.23 0.23 22.44
N ALA A 259 14.06 -0.11 21.45
CA ALA A 259 15.47 0.25 21.48
C ALA A 259 15.62 1.76 21.64
N TYR A 260 16.70 2.20 22.31
CA TYR A 260 17.02 3.61 22.55
C TYR A 260 16.07 4.39 23.47
N GLY A 261 15.10 3.71 24.10
CA GLY A 261 14.22 4.32 25.10
C GLY A 261 12.92 4.91 24.54
N ASP A 262 12.75 4.87 23.22
CA ASP A 262 11.49 5.17 22.55
C ASP A 262 10.39 4.22 23.02
N ARG A 263 9.14 4.64 22.89
CA ARG A 263 7.97 3.84 23.23
C ARG A 263 7.03 3.70 22.04
N GLU A 264 6.48 2.51 21.85
CA GLU A 264 5.51 2.23 20.78
C GLU A 264 4.17 1.83 21.37
N ALA A 265 3.12 2.52 20.95
CA ALA A 265 1.75 2.08 21.14
C ALA A 265 1.13 1.69 19.79
N ILE A 266 0.34 0.62 19.77
CA ILE A 266 -0.43 0.22 18.58
C ILE A 266 -1.87 0.64 18.81
N LEU A 267 -2.37 1.55 17.97
CA LEU A 267 -3.75 1.98 17.96
C LEU A 267 -4.53 1.22 16.87
N THR A 268 -5.83 1.06 17.08
CA THR A 268 -6.74 0.40 16.13
C THR A 268 -8.05 1.16 15.99
N GLY A 269 -8.78 0.95 14.90
CA GLY A 269 -10.14 1.48 14.74
C GLY A 269 -10.20 3.01 14.79
N ALA A 270 -11.16 3.56 15.52
CA ALA A 270 -11.41 5.01 15.56
C ALA A 270 -10.24 5.82 16.15
N GLU A 271 -9.50 5.27 17.11
CA GLU A 271 -8.33 5.93 17.71
C GLU A 271 -7.19 6.05 16.69
N ALA A 272 -6.94 4.98 15.93
CA ALA A 272 -5.95 4.99 14.86
C ALA A 272 -6.30 6.01 13.78
N GLN A 273 -7.58 6.07 13.37
CA GLN A 273 -8.05 7.02 12.37
C GLN A 273 -7.89 8.47 12.84
N ALA A 274 -8.29 8.79 14.07
CA ALA A 274 -8.17 10.14 14.62
C ALA A 274 -6.71 10.63 14.68
N VAL A 275 -5.78 9.76 15.12
CA VAL A 275 -4.36 10.09 15.14
C VAL A 275 -3.77 10.17 13.73
N TYR A 276 -4.18 9.28 12.82
CA TYR A 276 -3.72 9.33 11.43
C TYR A 276 -4.16 10.62 10.72
N GLU A 277 -5.41 11.05 10.91
CA GLU A 277 -5.93 12.31 10.38
C GLU A 277 -5.21 13.53 10.94
N LEU A 278 -4.86 13.52 12.23
CA LEU A 278 -4.07 14.59 12.85
C LEU A 278 -2.73 14.81 12.15
N PHE A 279 -2.06 13.73 11.78
CA PHE A 279 -0.78 13.75 11.08
C PHE A 279 -0.91 13.96 9.57
N GLY A 280 -2.10 13.77 9.01
CA GLY A 280 -2.33 13.71 7.57
C GLY A 280 -1.70 12.47 6.94
N GLN A 281 -1.86 12.32 5.62
CA GLN A 281 -1.10 11.30 4.91
C GLN A 281 0.40 11.59 5.08
N PRO A 282 1.19 10.63 5.56
CA PRO A 282 2.60 10.85 5.83
C PRO A 282 3.33 11.06 4.51
N GLN A 283 3.55 12.33 4.14
CA GLN A 283 4.22 12.75 2.88
C GLN A 283 5.69 12.31 2.78
N ASN A 284 6.24 11.76 3.86
CA ASN A 284 7.64 11.41 4.02
C ASN A 284 7.79 10.46 5.22
N GLN A 285 8.92 9.75 5.28
CA GLN A 285 9.27 8.81 6.36
C GLN A 285 9.40 9.49 7.73
N PHE A 286 9.44 10.83 7.77
CA PHE A 286 9.67 11.64 8.97
C PHE A 286 8.49 12.54 9.34
N ASN A 287 7.26 12.02 9.37
CA ASN A 287 6.14 12.77 9.94
C ASN A 287 6.18 12.72 11.48
N SER A 288 7.31 13.18 12.04
CA SER A 288 7.51 13.34 13.48
C SER A 288 7.13 14.76 13.88
N ARG A 289 6.40 14.91 14.97
CA ARG A 289 5.88 16.18 15.45
C ARG A 289 6.12 16.30 16.94
N LEU A 290 6.40 17.50 17.41
CA LEU A 290 6.56 17.77 18.84
C LEU A 290 5.24 18.26 19.41
N TYR A 291 4.69 17.51 20.37
CA TYR A 291 3.48 17.84 21.10
C TYR A 291 3.76 18.00 22.59
N SER A 292 3.02 18.87 23.26
CA SER A 292 3.00 18.99 24.72
C SER A 292 1.69 18.48 25.31
N GLU A 293 1.76 17.86 26.48
CA GLU A 293 0.58 17.56 27.30
C GLU A 293 0.97 17.63 28.77
N ASN A 294 0.22 18.40 29.57
CA ASN A 294 0.47 18.60 31.00
C ASN A 294 1.90 19.12 31.32
N GLY A 295 2.46 19.95 30.44
CA GLY A 295 3.80 20.51 30.60
C GLY A 295 4.95 19.54 30.30
N VAL A 296 4.65 18.37 29.73
CA VAL A 296 5.65 17.41 29.23
C VAL A 296 5.64 17.43 27.72
N SER A 297 6.83 17.52 27.11
CA SER A 297 7.01 17.50 25.65
C SER A 297 7.35 16.08 25.16
N TYR A 298 6.71 15.69 24.06
CA TYR A 298 6.87 14.38 23.42
C TYR A 298 7.14 14.57 21.93
N GLY A 299 8.21 13.97 21.43
CA GLY A 299 8.36 13.71 20.01
C GLY A 299 7.47 12.53 19.64
N VAL A 300 6.56 12.71 18.68
CA VAL A 300 5.57 11.70 18.27
C VAL A 300 5.69 11.47 16.78
N SER A 301 5.86 10.22 16.37
CA SER A 301 5.85 9.77 14.98
C SER A 301 4.74 8.73 14.80
N ILE A 302 4.15 8.67 13.61
CA ILE A 302 3.17 7.64 13.27
C ILE A 302 3.69 6.78 12.14
N VAL A 303 3.39 5.48 12.20
CA VAL A 303 3.69 4.50 11.15
C VAL A 303 2.43 3.70 10.86
N PRO A 304 1.82 3.87 9.67
CA PRO A 304 0.78 2.97 9.17
C PRO A 304 1.24 1.52 9.24
N LEU A 305 0.45 0.66 9.89
CA LEU A 305 0.73 -0.77 9.93
C LEU A 305 -0.08 -1.45 8.84
N PHE A 306 0.62 -2.19 7.99
CA PHE A 306 0.00 -2.99 6.94
C PHE A 306 -0.71 -4.21 7.53
N PRO A 307 -1.71 -4.78 6.83
CA PRO A 307 -2.22 -6.09 7.17
C PRO A 307 -1.10 -7.09 7.47
N TYR A 308 -1.29 -7.89 8.52
CA TYR A 308 -0.33 -8.91 8.97
C TYR A 308 0.97 -8.42 9.61
N GLN A 309 1.17 -7.11 9.69
CA GLN A 309 2.31 -6.52 10.39
C GLN A 309 2.05 -6.42 11.90
N ALA A 310 3.02 -6.81 12.72
CA ALA A 310 2.87 -6.84 14.16
C ALA A 310 3.26 -5.51 14.81
N SER A 311 4.33 -4.85 14.35
CA SER A 311 4.85 -3.60 14.94
C SER A 311 5.61 -2.71 13.94
N ALA A 312 5.90 -1.45 14.31
CA ALA A 312 6.70 -0.56 13.45
C ALA A 312 8.19 -0.93 13.41
N GLY A 313 8.70 -1.57 14.48
CA GLY A 313 10.08 -2.08 14.51
C GLY A 313 10.41 -3.09 13.41
N GLU A 314 9.40 -3.67 12.76
CA GLU A 314 9.57 -4.56 11.61
C GLU A 314 9.82 -3.79 10.29
N VAL A 315 9.43 -2.51 10.19
CA VAL A 315 9.37 -1.72 8.95
C VAL A 315 10.76 -1.36 8.38
N GLY A 316 11.82 -1.48 9.16
CA GLY A 316 13.18 -1.13 8.68
C GLY A 316 14.00 -2.31 8.16
N ARG A 317 13.61 -3.56 8.43
CA ARG A 317 14.49 -4.73 8.21
C ARG A 317 13.77 -6.01 7.82
N THR A 318 12.45 -6.05 7.94
CA THR A 318 11.70 -7.29 7.83
C THR A 318 10.74 -7.13 6.67
N ILE A 319 10.85 -8.05 5.72
CA ILE A 319 9.78 -8.41 4.79
C ILE A 319 8.47 -8.36 5.58
N ILE A 320 7.40 -7.81 5.01
CA ILE A 320 6.05 -7.94 5.57
C ILE A 320 5.65 -9.41 5.40
N LEU A 321 6.22 -10.27 6.24
CA LEU A 321 5.81 -11.64 6.38
C LEU A 321 4.65 -11.63 7.36
N PRO A 322 3.56 -12.33 7.04
CA PRO A 322 2.49 -12.47 8.00
C PRO A 322 3.02 -13.11 9.28
N ALA A 323 2.66 -12.54 10.44
CA ALA A 323 2.89 -13.21 11.71
C ALA A 323 2.37 -14.65 11.61
N ALA A 324 3.12 -15.63 12.16
CA ALA A 324 2.83 -17.06 12.02
C ALA A 324 1.41 -17.46 12.47
N GLU A 325 0.76 -16.63 13.28
CA GLU A 325 -0.59 -16.82 13.81
C GLU A 325 -1.70 -16.29 12.89
N MET A 326 -1.37 -15.57 11.82
CA MET A 326 -2.33 -14.86 10.96
C MET A 326 -2.52 -15.48 9.56
N ALA A 327 -1.83 -16.56 9.22
CA ALA A 327 -1.94 -17.19 7.91
C ALA A 327 -2.93 -18.37 7.96
N GLN A 328 -4.18 -18.13 7.58
CA GLN A 328 -4.87 -19.20 6.85
C GLN A 328 -4.41 -19.11 5.39
N PRO A 329 -3.96 -20.21 4.79
CA PRO A 329 -3.65 -20.21 3.36
C PRO A 329 -4.88 -19.75 2.59
N ALA A 330 -4.67 -18.82 1.67
CA ALA A 330 -5.69 -18.42 0.72
C ALA A 330 -5.56 -19.31 -0.52
N GLN A 331 -6.70 -19.74 -1.05
CA GLN A 331 -6.75 -20.45 -2.32
C GLN A 331 -7.04 -19.46 -3.44
N ILE A 332 -6.11 -19.33 -4.39
CA ILE A 332 -6.34 -18.60 -5.63
C ILE A 332 -6.55 -19.64 -6.73
N VAL A 333 -7.73 -19.64 -7.34
CA VAL A 333 -8.09 -20.55 -8.43
C VAL A 333 -7.92 -19.81 -9.75
N CYS A 334 -7.05 -20.34 -10.59
CA CYS A 334 -6.73 -19.77 -11.89
C CYS A 334 -7.08 -20.73 -13.02
N PRO A 335 -7.51 -20.23 -14.19
CA PRO A 335 -7.57 -21.05 -15.38
C PRO A 335 -6.15 -21.56 -15.69
N ALA A 336 -6.03 -22.82 -16.10
CA ALA A 336 -4.78 -23.33 -16.61
C ALA A 336 -4.32 -22.49 -17.82
N PRO A 337 -3.01 -22.21 -17.94
CA PRO A 337 -2.44 -21.40 -19.01
C PRO A 337 -2.64 -21.99 -20.41
#